data_AF-A0A6M3M679-F1
#
_entry.id   AF-A0A6M3M679-F1
#
_cell.length_a   1.000
_cell.length_b   1.000
_cell.length_c   1.000
_cell.angle_alpha   90.00
_cell.angle_beta   90.00
_cell.angle_gamma   90.00
#
_symmetry.space_group_name_H-M   'P 1'
#
loop_
_entity.id
_entity.type
_entity.pdbx_description
1 polymer ?
#
loop_
_entity_poly.entity_id
_entity_poly.type
_entity_poly.pdbx_seq_one_letter_code
_entity_poly.pdbx_strand_id
1 'polypeptide(L)'
;MSNAELNEIVGILATIDPDNYAAAAYTCDWVPLQDLRRAMFIVMVGDMGTNGTVDFKLQEATDSSGTGATDITGKSITQLTQAGTDDNKQAIIEIDASELTDGYPYVAAVMTVGTAA
;
A
#
# COMPACT_ATOMS: atom_id res chain seq x y z
N MET A 1 2.04 -20.05 -26.57
CA MET A 1 2.20 -19.11 -25.44
C MET A 1 3.63 -19.29 -24.97
N SER A 2 4.48 -18.26 -24.98
CA SER A 2 5.84 -18.40 -24.44
C SER A 2 5.74 -18.63 -22.93
N ASN A 3 6.54 -19.54 -22.38
CA ASN A 3 6.72 -19.74 -20.93
C ASN A 3 7.50 -18.54 -20.35
N ALA A 4 6.93 -17.34 -20.41
CA ALA A 4 7.48 -16.22 -19.68
C ALA A 4 7.16 -16.44 -18.20
N GLU A 5 8.18 -16.42 -17.35
CA GLU A 5 8.01 -16.59 -15.91
C GLU A 5 7.36 -15.31 -15.34
N LEU A 6 6.52 -15.43 -14.30
CA LEU A 6 5.79 -14.26 -13.78
C LEU A 6 6.70 -13.16 -13.25
N ASN A 7 7.88 -13.51 -12.73
CA ASN A 7 8.90 -12.56 -12.29
C ASN A 7 9.61 -11.83 -13.45
N GLU A 8 9.40 -12.25 -14.70
CA GLU A 8 9.85 -11.52 -15.90
C GLU A 8 8.80 -10.50 -16.37
N ILE A 9 7.55 -10.64 -15.90
CA ILE A 9 6.40 -9.82 -16.32
C ILE A 9 5.99 -8.82 -15.22
N VAL A 10 6.17 -9.18 -13.94
CA VAL A 10 5.80 -8.38 -12.78
C VAL A 10 7.04 -8.07 -11.95
N GLY A 11 7.27 -6.79 -11.68
CA GLY A 11 8.36 -6.31 -10.83
C GLY A 11 7.86 -5.81 -9.47
N ILE A 12 8.68 -5.97 -8.43
CA ILE A 12 8.49 -5.29 -7.15
C ILE A 12 9.08 -3.89 -7.29
N LEU A 13 8.23 -2.86 -7.14
CA LEU A 13 8.60 -1.46 -7.38
C LEU A 13 8.88 -0.68 -6.09
N ALA A 14 8.24 -1.07 -5.00
CA ALA A 14 8.42 -0.47 -3.69
C ALA A 14 8.14 -1.51 -2.61
N THR A 15 8.79 -1.36 -1.45
CA THR A 15 8.60 -2.22 -0.29
C THR A 15 8.43 -1.39 0.98
N ILE A 16 7.62 -1.90 1.90
CA ILE A 16 7.76 -1.63 3.33
C ILE A 16 8.41 -2.90 3.87
N ASP A 17 9.64 -2.79 4.35
CA ASP A 17 10.40 -3.99 4.73
C ASP A 17 9.71 -4.73 5.88
N PRO A 18 9.62 -6.06 5.87
CA PRO A 18 8.98 -6.78 6.97
C PRO A 18 9.72 -6.57 8.29
N ASP A 19 9.03 -6.04 9.30
CA ASP A 19 9.58 -5.80 10.65
C ASP A 19 8.47 -5.87 11.71
N ASN A 20 8.85 -5.89 12.99
CA ASN A 20 7.96 -5.69 14.12
C ASN A 20 7.70 -4.19 14.33
N TYR A 21 6.77 -3.66 13.56
CA TYR A 21 6.44 -2.25 13.54
C TYR A 21 5.77 -1.76 14.83
N ALA A 22 6.27 -0.63 15.35
CA ALA A 22 5.59 0.14 16.39
C ALA A 22 4.43 0.96 15.80
N ALA A 23 3.54 1.47 16.66
CA ALA A 23 2.42 2.30 16.22
C ALA A 23 2.91 3.60 15.56
N ALA A 24 2.81 3.67 14.23
CA ALA A 24 3.17 4.80 13.39
C ALA A 24 2.65 4.58 11.96
N ALA A 25 2.78 5.59 11.11
CA ALA A 25 2.60 5.47 9.67
C ALA A 25 3.95 5.18 8.99
N TYR A 26 3.94 4.23 8.07
CA TYR A 26 5.07 3.81 7.26
C TYR A 26 4.66 3.89 5.80
N THR A 27 5.43 4.64 5.01
CA THR A 27 5.17 4.87 3.60
C THR A 27 6.26 4.18 2.79
N CYS A 28 5.89 3.44 1.74
CA CYS A 28 6.87 2.89 0.82
C CYS A 28 7.44 3.97 -0.11
N ASP A 29 8.40 3.61 -0.95
CA ASP A 29 8.89 4.51 -1.99
C ASP A 29 7.77 4.96 -2.95
N TRP A 30 7.90 6.18 -3.46
CA TRP A 30 6.98 6.77 -4.44
C TRP A 30 7.30 6.25 -5.85
N VAL A 31 6.33 5.55 -6.43
CA VAL A 31 6.46 4.91 -7.74
C VAL A 31 5.78 5.78 -8.82
N PRO A 32 6.44 6.10 -9.95
CA PRO A 32 5.80 6.82 -11.05
C PRO A 32 4.82 5.89 -11.78
N LEU A 33 3.54 5.98 -11.42
CA LEU A 33 2.51 5.11 -12.01
C LEU A 33 2.11 5.57 -13.41
N GLN A 34 2.33 6.83 -13.81
CA GLN A 34 2.01 7.28 -15.18
C GLN A 34 2.77 6.52 -16.27
N ASP A 35 3.97 6.02 -15.97
CA ASP A 35 4.76 5.19 -16.89
C ASP A 35 4.30 3.72 -16.88
N LEU A 36 3.39 3.37 -15.98
CA LEU A 36 2.84 2.05 -15.77
C LEU A 36 1.34 2.06 -16.10
N ARG A 37 0.79 0.93 -16.51
CA ARG A 37 -0.66 0.86 -16.74
C ARG A 37 -1.42 0.66 -15.42
N ARG A 38 -0.90 -0.24 -14.58
CA ARG A 38 -1.52 -0.71 -13.34
C ARG A 38 -0.48 -1.12 -12.32
N ALA A 39 -0.83 -1.00 -11.05
CA ALA A 39 -0.06 -1.55 -9.95
C ALA A 39 -0.98 -2.27 -8.96
N MET A 40 -0.41 -3.22 -8.23
CA MET A 40 -1.05 -3.94 -7.14
C MET A 40 -0.22 -3.74 -5.88
N PHE A 41 -0.85 -3.26 -4.82
CA PHE A 41 -0.26 -3.08 -3.50
C PHE A 41 -0.83 -4.13 -2.56
N ILE A 42 0.06 -4.84 -1.86
CA ILE A 42 -0.30 -5.91 -0.94
C ILE A 42 0.21 -5.54 0.44
N VAL A 43 -0.67 -5.52 1.43
CA VAL A 43 -0.29 -5.51 2.84
C VAL A 43 -0.49 -6.91 3.41
N MET A 44 0.50 -7.39 4.15
CA MET A 44 0.47 -8.68 4.83
C MET A 44 0.74 -8.42 6.31
N VAL A 45 -0.18 -8.84 7.17
CA VAL A 45 -0.07 -8.67 8.61
C VAL A 45 0.06 -10.04 9.26
N GLY A 46 0.97 -10.16 10.21
CA GLY A 46 1.11 -11.36 11.05
C GLY A 46 0.20 -11.30 12.27
N ASP A 47 0.59 -12.03 13.32
CA ASP A 47 -0.01 -11.93 14.64
C ASP A 47 0.05 -10.48 15.14
N MET A 48 -1.10 -9.95 15.55
CA MET A 48 -1.19 -8.61 16.13
C MET A 48 -1.21 -8.69 17.65
N GLY A 49 -0.57 -7.72 18.31
CA GLY A 49 -0.74 -7.51 19.75
C GLY A 49 -2.19 -7.18 20.10
N THR A 50 -2.57 -7.34 21.38
CA THR A 50 -3.90 -6.98 21.87
C THR A 50 -4.27 -5.56 21.45
N ASN A 51 -5.48 -5.39 20.91
CA ASN A 51 -6.00 -4.13 20.37
C ASN A 51 -5.22 -3.57 19.17
N GLY A 52 -4.32 -4.33 18.56
CA GLY A 52 -3.59 -3.91 17.36
C GLY A 52 -4.53 -3.62 16.20
N THR A 53 -4.22 -2.57 15.44
CA THR A 53 -4.93 -2.22 14.21
C THR A 53 -3.93 -1.93 13.09
N VAL A 54 -4.33 -2.23 11.85
CA VAL A 54 -3.60 -1.86 10.65
C VAL A 54 -4.54 -1.23 9.64
N ASP A 55 -4.27 0.02 9.30
CA ASP A 55 -4.85 0.70 8.16
C ASP A 55 -3.88 0.65 6.98
N PHE A 56 -4.41 0.54 5.77
CA PHE A 56 -3.62 0.54 4.54
C PHE A 56 -4.36 1.32 3.45
N LYS A 57 -3.66 2.28 2.85
CA LYS A 57 -4.21 3.16 1.82
C LYS A 57 -3.16 3.54 0.79
N LEU A 58 -3.62 3.99 -0.37
CA LEU A 58 -2.75 4.57 -1.39
C LEU A 58 -2.84 6.10 -1.35
N GLN A 59 -1.69 6.72 -1.52
CA GLN A 59 -1.56 8.17 -1.71
C GLN A 59 -0.94 8.45 -3.07
N GLU A 60 -1.24 9.62 -3.61
CA GLU A 60 -0.63 10.16 -4.82
C GLU A 60 0.20 11.42 -4.50
N ALA A 61 1.24 11.70 -5.29
CA ALA A 61 2.13 12.85 -5.13
C ALA A 61 2.59 13.44 -6.46
N THR A 62 3.07 14.68 -6.40
CA THR A 62 3.56 15.42 -7.59
C THR A 62 5.00 15.07 -7.97
N ASP A 63 5.77 14.49 -7.05
CA ASP A 63 7.15 14.06 -7.26
C ASP A 63 7.49 12.75 -6.50
N SER A 64 8.70 12.23 -6.74
CA SER A 64 9.23 11.03 -6.09
C SER A 64 9.61 11.22 -4.61
N SER A 65 9.43 12.42 -4.05
CA SER A 65 9.68 12.73 -2.64
C SER A 65 8.39 12.87 -1.83
N GLY A 66 7.23 12.68 -2.46
CA GLY A 66 5.92 12.79 -1.80
C GLY A 66 5.42 14.22 -1.66
N THR A 67 5.91 15.17 -2.46
CA THR A 67 5.42 16.54 -2.44
C THR A 67 3.93 16.56 -2.77
N GLY A 68 3.14 17.25 -1.93
CA GLY A 68 1.69 17.35 -2.12
C GLY A 68 0.92 16.06 -1.86
N ALA A 69 1.52 15.07 -1.16
CA ALA A 69 0.89 13.78 -0.89
C ALA A 69 -0.57 13.90 -0.41
N THR A 70 -1.47 13.21 -1.10
CA THR A 70 -2.90 13.16 -0.76
C THR A 70 -3.46 11.75 -0.94
N ASP A 71 -4.50 11.42 -0.18
CA ASP A 71 -5.15 10.10 -0.26
C ASP A 71 -5.92 9.96 -1.57
N ILE A 72 -5.78 8.79 -2.21
CA ILE A 72 -6.57 8.44 -3.39
C ILE A 72 -7.93 7.92 -2.92
N THR A 73 -9.01 8.60 -3.31
CA THR A 73 -10.36 8.27 -2.85
C THR A 73 -10.74 6.85 -3.24
N GLY A 74 -11.22 6.06 -2.25
CA GLY A 74 -11.63 4.67 -2.47
C GLY A 74 -10.47 3.66 -2.55
N LYS A 75 -9.21 4.10 -2.43
CA LYS A 75 -8.03 3.23 -2.38
C LYS A 75 -7.53 3.04 -0.95
N SER A 76 -8.42 2.51 -0.11
CA SER A 76 -8.12 2.12 1.27
C SER A 76 -8.82 0.82 1.60
N ILE A 77 -8.21 0.01 2.47
CA ILE A 77 -8.84 -1.20 2.98
C ILE A 77 -9.80 -0.84 4.13
N THR A 78 -10.74 -1.74 4.42
CA THR A 78 -11.35 -1.76 5.76
C THR A 78 -10.25 -2.07 6.78
N GLN A 79 -10.16 -1.28 7.85
CA GLN A 79 -9.15 -1.46 8.91
C GLN A 79 -9.12 -2.92 9.38
N LEU A 80 -7.93 -3.51 9.41
CA LEU A 80 -7.71 -4.81 10.03
C LEU A 80 -7.55 -4.60 11.53
N THR A 81 -8.31 -5.35 12.33
CA THR A 81 -8.25 -5.25 13.79
C THR A 81 -8.01 -6.61 14.44
N GLN A 82 -7.18 -6.65 15.48
CA GLN A 82 -6.99 -7.86 16.28
C GLN A 82 -8.31 -8.33 16.90
N ALA A 83 -9.15 -7.40 17.38
CA ALA A 83 -10.47 -7.72 17.96
C ALA A 83 -11.45 -8.31 16.94
N GLY A 84 -11.33 -7.92 15.67
CA GLY A 84 -12.09 -8.48 14.54
C GLY A 84 -11.54 -9.79 14.02
N THR A 85 -10.50 -10.37 14.64
CA THR A 85 -9.79 -11.57 14.16
C THR A 85 -9.18 -11.36 12.78
N ASP A 86 -8.64 -10.16 12.54
CA ASP A 86 -7.98 -9.78 11.28
C ASP A 86 -6.44 -9.83 11.34
N ASP A 87 -5.89 -10.51 12.33
CA ASP A 87 -4.48 -10.91 12.33
C ASP A 87 -4.21 -12.04 11.33
N ASN A 88 -2.95 -12.23 10.94
CA ASN A 88 -2.53 -13.25 9.96
C ASN A 88 -3.26 -13.15 8.60
N LYS A 89 -3.57 -11.93 8.15
CA LYS A 89 -4.31 -11.66 6.91
C LYS A 89 -3.50 -10.90 5.88
N GLN A 90 -4.03 -10.88 4.66
CA GLN A 90 -3.55 -10.05 3.58
C GLN A 90 -4.71 -9.21 3.06
N ALA A 91 -4.40 -7.99 2.65
CA ALA A 91 -5.34 -7.15 1.92
C ALA A 91 -4.62 -6.55 0.70
N ILE A 92 -5.37 -6.36 -0.37
CA ILE A 92 -4.84 -5.99 -1.69
C ILE A 92 -5.61 -4.79 -2.20
N ILE A 93 -4.88 -3.79 -2.72
CA ILE A 93 -5.44 -2.66 -3.45
C ILE A 93 -4.82 -2.65 -4.84
N GLU A 94 -5.65 -2.71 -5.88
CA GLU A 94 -5.22 -2.45 -7.26
C GLU A 94 -5.51 -1.00 -7.64
N ILE A 95 -4.66 -0.44 -8.49
CA ILE A 95 -4.83 0.89 -9.06
C ILE A 95 -4.43 0.90 -10.54
N ASP A 96 -5.24 1.57 -11.36
CA ASP A 96 -4.92 1.92 -12.74
C ASP A 96 -4.45 3.38 -12.81
N ALA A 97 -3.51 3.70 -13.71
CA ALA A 97 -2.99 5.05 -13.86
C ALA A 97 -4.08 6.09 -14.17
N SER A 98 -5.20 5.68 -14.77
CA SER A 98 -6.37 6.54 -15.01
C SER A 98 -7.11 6.99 -13.76
N GLU A 99 -6.83 6.38 -12.60
CA GLU A 99 -7.42 6.74 -11.31
C GLU A 99 -6.61 7.81 -10.56
N LEU A 100 -5.46 8.22 -11.09
CA LEU A 100 -4.66 9.31 -10.54
C LEU A 100 -5.25 10.67 -10.93
N THR A 101 -5.12 11.63 -10.02
CA THR A 101 -5.43 13.02 -10.29
C THR A 101 -4.42 13.60 -11.27
N ASP A 102 -4.90 14.43 -12.20
CA ASP A 102 -4.03 15.12 -13.15
C ASP A 102 -2.98 15.98 -12.40
N GLY A 103 -1.72 15.83 -12.77
CA GLY A 103 -0.58 16.45 -12.07
C GLY A 103 0.00 15.66 -10.88
N TYR A 104 -0.52 14.49 -10.53
CA TYR A 104 0.00 13.62 -9.47
C TYR A 104 0.51 12.27 -10.02
N PRO A 105 1.70 12.25 -10.66
CA PRO A 105 2.20 11.06 -11.34
C PRO A 105 2.62 9.90 -10.45
N TYR A 106 2.85 10.14 -9.16
CA TYR A 106 3.45 9.17 -8.25
C TYR A 106 2.42 8.58 -7.32
N VAL A 107 2.59 7.29 -6.98
CA VAL A 107 1.77 6.58 -6.00
C VAL A 107 2.65 5.92 -4.96
N ALA A 108 2.21 5.92 -3.70
CA ALA A 108 2.82 5.14 -2.63
C ALA A 108 1.72 4.52 -1.76
N ALA A 109 2.03 3.39 -1.13
CA ALA A 109 1.20 2.83 -0.09
C ALA A 109 1.63 3.34 1.28
N VAL A 110 0.65 3.63 2.13
CA VAL A 110 0.84 4.01 3.52
C VAL A 110 0.19 2.96 4.40
N MET A 111 1.00 2.28 5.19
CA MET A 111 0.58 1.38 6.25
C MET A 111 0.61 2.12 7.58
N THR A 112 -0.50 2.17 8.31
CA THR A 112 -0.55 2.75 9.65
C THR A 112 -0.83 1.67 10.66
N VAL A 113 0.12 1.45 11.58
CA VAL A 113 -0.06 0.56 12.72
C VAL A 113 -0.59 1.39 13.88
N GLY A 114 -1.64 0.91 14.53
CA GLY A 114 -2.32 1.60 15.62
C GLY A 114 -2.68 0.70 16.79
N THR A 115 -3.39 1.29 17.75
CA THR A 115 -3.98 0.58 18.89
C THR A 115 -5.39 1.11 19.10
N ALA A 116 -6.37 0.22 19.08
CA ALA A 116 -7.76 0.55 19.40
C ALA A 116 -7.89 0.99 20.86
N ALA A 117 -8.75 1.98 21.10
CA ALA A 117 -9.04 2.52 22.43
C ALA A 117 -9.91 1.58 23.29
#